data_AF-A0A965AN26-F1
#
_entry.id   AF-A0A965AN26-F1
#
_cell.length_a   1.000
_cell.length_b   1.000
_cell.length_c   1.000
_cell.angle_alpha   90.00
_cell.angle_beta   90.00
_cell.angle_gamma   90.00
#
_symmetry.space_group_name_H-M   'P 1'
#
loop_
_entity.id
_entity.type
_entity.pdbx_description
1 polymer ?
#
loop_
_entity_poly.entity_id
_entity_poly.type
_entity_poly.pdbx_seq_one_letter_code
_entity_poly.pdbx_strand_id
1 'polypeptide(L)'
;CALSGLYDMEPIRLCFVNDALGLKPEDVPGNSPLYLDPLADIPLILSVGENETEEFKRHQTELYAAWSTKRLAVEEIPAPDCHHYTIVGHFGDAGSALHRAMIDMMRED
;
A
#
# COMPACT_ATOMS: atom_id res chain seq x y z
N CYS A 1 -0.24 7.00 -4.65
CA CYS A 1 0.86 6.03 -4.56
C CYS A 1 1.06 5.64 -3.09
N ALA A 2 1.04 4.35 -2.76
CA ALA A 2 1.28 3.82 -1.42
C ALA A 2 2.49 2.89 -1.43
N LEU A 3 3.41 3.08 -0.48
CA LEU A 3 4.71 2.41 -0.41
C LEU A 3 4.76 1.52 0.82
N SER A 4 4.93 0.21 0.67
CA SER A 4 4.98 -0.76 1.77
C SER A 4 3.90 -0.50 2.84
N GLY A 5 2.66 -0.34 2.41
CA GLY A 5 1.56 0.06 3.28
C GLY A 5 0.96 -1.09 4.10
N LEU A 6 0.24 -0.73 5.15
CA LEU A 6 -0.62 -1.62 5.94
C LEU A 6 -2.07 -1.32 5.59
N TYR A 7 -2.83 -2.36 5.24
CA TYR A 7 -4.20 -2.19 4.74
C TYR A 7 -5.24 -3.04 5.51
N ASP A 8 -4.77 -3.88 6.41
CA ASP A 8 -5.55 -4.65 7.37
C ASP A 8 -4.94 -4.42 8.76
N MET A 9 -5.76 -4.00 9.71
CA MET A 9 -5.32 -3.66 11.06
C MET A 9 -5.38 -4.84 12.03
N GLU A 10 -5.90 -6.00 11.63
CA GLU A 10 -5.96 -7.19 12.49
C GLU A 10 -4.56 -7.65 12.94
N PRO A 11 -3.54 -7.77 12.07
CA PRO A 11 -2.18 -8.13 12.49
C PRO A 11 -1.58 -7.09 13.46
N ILE A 12 -1.90 -5.81 13.23
CA ILE A 12 -1.43 -4.71 14.09
C ILE A 12 -2.09 -4.77 15.46
N ARG A 13 -3.39 -5.06 15.52
CA ARG A 13 -4.15 -5.28 16.76
C ARG A 13 -3.60 -6.46 17.57
N LEU A 14 -3.06 -7.48 16.90
CA LEU A 14 -2.56 -8.70 17.53
C LEU A 14 -1.07 -8.66 17.87
N CYS A 15 -0.34 -7.59 17.51
CA CYS A 15 1.09 -7.48 17.76
C CYS A 15 1.42 -6.38 18.77
N PHE A 16 2.71 -6.27 19.13
CA PHE A 16 3.21 -5.33 20.14
C PHE A 16 2.90 -3.86 19.84
N VAL A 17 2.64 -3.50 18.58
CA VAL A 17 2.25 -2.13 18.20
C VAL A 17 0.92 -1.75 18.87
N ASN A 18 0.05 -2.72 19.14
CA ASN A 18 -1.23 -2.46 19.77
C ASN A 18 -1.11 -1.94 21.22
N ASP A 19 0.02 -2.17 21.89
CA ASP A 19 0.26 -1.61 23.22
C ASP A 19 0.21 -0.07 23.20
N ALA A 20 0.55 0.54 22.07
CA ALA A 20 0.46 1.98 21.86
C ALA A 20 -0.89 2.42 21.27
N LEU A 21 -1.51 1.61 20.41
CA LEU A 21 -2.71 2.00 19.65
C LEU A 21 -4.02 1.69 20.38
N GLY A 22 -4.07 0.67 21.23
CA GLY A 22 -5.27 0.27 21.98
C GLY A 22 -6.44 -0.16 21.10
N LEU A 23 -6.17 -0.69 19.89
CA LEU A 23 -7.18 -1.20 18.97
C LEU A 23 -7.92 -2.39 19.58
N LYS A 24 -9.23 -2.35 19.47
CA LYS A 24 -10.14 -3.44 19.79
C LYS A 24 -10.65 -4.11 18.50
N PRO A 25 -11.21 -5.33 18.59
CA PRO A 25 -11.74 -6.01 17.41
C PRO A 25 -12.74 -5.15 16.61
N GLU A 26 -13.57 -4.36 17.29
CA GLU A 26 -14.53 -3.45 16.63
C GLU A 26 -13.88 -2.30 15.84
N ASP A 27 -12.63 -1.95 16.12
CA ASP A 27 -11.94 -0.84 15.45
C ASP A 27 -11.33 -1.28 14.10
N VAL A 28 -11.06 -2.57 13.92
CA VAL A 28 -10.32 -3.08 12.75
C VAL A 28 -11.03 -2.76 11.43
N PRO A 29 -12.35 -3.05 11.25
CA PRO A 29 -13.01 -2.82 9.96
C PRO A 29 -12.98 -1.36 9.52
N GLY A 30 -13.17 -0.43 10.47
CA GLY A 30 -13.20 1.01 10.18
C GLY A 30 -11.84 1.63 9.90
N ASN A 31 -10.75 0.96 10.30
CA ASN A 31 -9.38 1.44 10.14
C ASN A 31 -8.56 0.64 9.11
N SER A 32 -9.19 -0.31 8.40
CA SER A 32 -8.52 -1.18 7.43
C SER A 32 -9.00 -0.88 6.02
N PRO A 33 -8.20 -0.20 5.17
CA PRO A 33 -8.54 0.03 3.76
C PRO A 33 -9.02 -1.22 3.01
N LEU A 34 -8.53 -2.42 3.37
CA LEU A 34 -8.96 -3.70 2.81
C LEU A 34 -10.48 -3.92 2.89
N TYR A 35 -11.14 -3.43 3.94
CA TYR A 35 -12.58 -3.62 4.18
C TYR A 35 -13.43 -2.40 3.80
N LEU A 36 -12.81 -1.34 3.28
CA LEU A 36 -13.48 -0.08 2.96
C LEU A 36 -13.71 0.08 1.47
N ASP A 37 -14.69 0.92 1.13
CA ASP A 37 -14.89 1.40 -0.23
C ASP A 37 -14.09 2.69 -0.49
N PRO A 38 -13.48 2.81 -1.69
CA PRO A 38 -12.86 4.05 -2.11
C PRO A 38 -13.88 5.18 -2.12
N LEU A 39 -13.47 6.35 -1.61
CA LEU A 39 -14.35 7.52 -1.57
C LEU A 39 -14.47 8.23 -2.94
N ALA A 40 -13.53 7.98 -3.85
CA ALA A 40 -13.49 8.56 -5.17
C ALA A 40 -12.76 7.62 -6.14
N ASP A 41 -13.11 7.71 -7.42
CA ASP A 41 -12.50 6.93 -8.51
C ASP A 41 -11.15 7.54 -8.92
N ILE A 42 -10.15 7.47 -8.03
CA ILE A 42 -8.80 8.02 -8.26
C ILE A 42 -7.80 6.88 -8.48
N PRO A 43 -6.89 6.98 -9.48
CA PRO A 43 -5.85 5.98 -9.71
C PRO A 43 -4.97 5.73 -8.46
N LEU A 44 -4.59 4.47 -8.25
CA LEU A 44 -3.78 4.03 -7.12
C LEU A 44 -2.59 3.18 -7.60
N ILE A 45 -1.38 3.68 -7.38
CA ILE A 45 -0.15 2.87 -7.45
C ILE A 45 0.09 2.23 -6.09
N LEU A 46 0.29 0.92 -6.07
CA LEU A 46 0.79 0.14 -4.96
C LEU A 46 2.23 -0.31 -5.26
N SER A 47 3.12 -0.17 -4.29
CA SER A 47 4.49 -0.67 -4.41
C SER A 47 4.98 -1.18 -3.07
N VAL A 48 5.58 -2.36 -3.07
CA VAL A 48 6.18 -3.00 -1.89
C VAL A 48 7.62 -3.37 -2.25
N GLY A 49 8.54 -3.14 -1.31
CA GLY A 49 9.95 -3.46 -1.51
C GLY A 49 10.15 -4.97 -1.72
N GLU A 50 11.02 -5.36 -2.65
CA GLU A 50 11.35 -6.77 -2.88
C GLU A 50 11.84 -7.48 -1.60
N ASN A 51 12.66 -6.77 -0.82
CA ASN A 51 13.27 -7.23 0.42
C ASN A 51 12.43 -6.87 1.66
N GLU A 52 11.12 -6.62 1.50
CA GLU A 52 10.17 -6.50 2.61
C GLU A 52 9.85 -7.84 3.26
N THR A 53 9.26 -7.74 4.45
CA THR A 53 8.65 -8.91 5.09
C THR A 53 7.45 -9.41 4.27
N GLU A 54 7.14 -10.70 4.39
CA GLU A 54 5.99 -11.30 3.72
C GLU A 54 4.65 -10.67 4.14
N GLU A 55 4.57 -10.07 5.33
CA GLU A 55 3.34 -9.44 5.81
C GLU A 55 3.01 -8.15 5.02
N PHE A 56 4.01 -7.33 4.67
CA PHE A 56 3.78 -6.17 3.79
C PHE A 56 3.39 -6.60 2.37
N LYS A 57 3.99 -7.67 1.86
CA LYS A 57 3.62 -8.23 0.54
C LYS A 57 2.19 -8.76 0.55
N ARG A 58 1.79 -9.45 1.63
CA ARG A 58 0.41 -9.92 1.87
C ARG A 58 -0.58 -8.74 1.85
N HIS A 59 -0.29 -7.69 2.62
CA HIS A 59 -1.14 -6.50 2.64
C HIS A 59 -1.36 -5.91 1.24
N GLN A 60 -0.28 -5.68 0.48
CA GLN A 60 -0.42 -5.17 -0.88
C GLN A 60 -1.26 -6.11 -1.77
N THR A 61 -0.95 -7.41 -1.74
CA THR A 61 -1.63 -8.42 -2.57
C THR A 61 -3.14 -8.43 -2.30
N GLU A 62 -3.52 -8.41 -1.03
CA GLU A 62 -4.94 -8.43 -0.62
C GLU A 62 -5.65 -7.14 -0.97
N LEU A 63 -5.02 -5.98 -0.75
CA LEU A 63 -5.62 -4.70 -1.14
C LEU A 63 -5.78 -4.62 -2.66
N TYR A 64 -4.76 -5.02 -3.43
CA TYR A 64 -4.84 -5.07 -4.89
C TYR A 64 -5.99 -5.96 -5.34
N ALA A 65 -6.10 -7.19 -4.80
CA ALA A 65 -7.19 -8.09 -5.14
C ALA A 65 -8.58 -7.51 -4.80
N ALA A 66 -8.72 -6.89 -3.63
CA ALA A 66 -10.00 -6.31 -3.20
C ALA A 66 -10.39 -5.08 -4.03
N TRP A 67 -9.45 -4.17 -4.27
CA TRP A 67 -9.75 -2.87 -4.88
C TRP A 67 -9.71 -2.90 -6.42
N SER A 68 -8.97 -3.82 -7.05
CA SER A 68 -8.99 -4.00 -8.51
C SER A 68 -10.35 -4.48 -9.05
N THR A 69 -11.23 -5.00 -8.18
CA THR A 69 -12.62 -5.33 -8.56
C THR A 69 -13.56 -4.12 -8.52
N LYS A 70 -13.08 -2.97 -8.02
CA LYS A 70 -13.83 -1.72 -7.91
C LYS A 70 -13.57 -0.83 -9.13
N ARG A 71 -14.20 0.34 -9.22
CA ARG A 71 -14.06 1.26 -10.37
C ARG A 71 -12.77 2.09 -10.37
N LEU A 72 -11.70 1.57 -9.75
CA LEU A 72 -10.41 2.24 -9.65
C LEU A 72 -9.40 1.64 -10.62
N ALA A 73 -8.57 2.49 -11.22
CA ALA A 73 -7.32 2.02 -11.82
C ALA A 73 -6.30 1.75 -10.71
N VAL A 74 -6.06 0.47 -10.41
CA VAL A 74 -5.03 0.07 -9.44
C VAL A 74 -3.87 -0.57 -10.21
N GLU A 75 -2.66 -0.09 -9.96
CA GLU A 75 -1.44 -0.57 -10.62
C GLU A 75 -0.42 -1.00 -9.55
N GLU A 76 0.25 -2.13 -9.78
CA GLU A 76 1.37 -2.57 -8.96
C GLU A 76 2.69 -2.24 -9.66
N ILE A 77 3.54 -1.45 -9.00
CA ILE A 77 4.87 -1.12 -9.51
C ILE A 77 5.93 -1.84 -8.68
N PRO A 78 6.79 -2.67 -9.29
CA PRO A 78 7.89 -3.33 -8.57
C PRO A 78 8.90 -2.33 -8.01
N ALA A 79 9.39 -2.60 -6.80
CA ALA A 79 10.51 -1.90 -6.18
C ALA A 79 11.66 -2.90 -5.93
N PRO A 80 12.45 -3.24 -6.97
CA PRO A 80 13.55 -4.20 -6.85
C PRO A 80 14.60 -3.69 -5.88
N ASP A 81 15.29 -4.61 -5.21
CA ASP A 81 16.35 -4.37 -4.24
C ASP A 81 15.96 -3.46 -3.04
N CYS A 82 14.70 -3.04 -2.92
CA CYS A 82 14.22 -2.16 -1.86
C CYS A 82 13.73 -2.93 -0.64
N HIS A 83 13.99 -2.36 0.53
CA HIS A 83 13.32 -2.69 1.78
C HIS A 83 12.53 -1.47 2.29
N HIS A 84 11.84 -1.59 3.43
CA HIS A 84 10.94 -0.56 3.98
C HIS A 84 11.50 0.87 3.96
N TYR A 85 12.79 1.05 4.30
CA TYR A 85 13.42 2.37 4.36
C TYR A 85 13.95 2.91 3.02
N THR A 86 14.24 2.05 2.03
CA THR A 86 14.88 2.47 0.77
C THR A 86 13.88 2.68 -0.36
N ILE A 87 12.67 2.12 -0.26
CA ILE A 87 11.62 2.30 -1.28
C ILE A 87 11.26 3.78 -1.52
N VAL A 88 11.34 4.62 -0.49
CA VAL A 88 11.16 6.08 -0.65
C VAL A 88 12.24 6.71 -1.53
N GLY A 89 13.44 6.13 -1.56
CA GLY A 89 14.51 6.52 -2.48
C GLY A 89 14.15 6.22 -3.94
N HIS A 90 13.57 5.05 -4.22
CA HIS A 90 13.06 4.73 -5.56
C HIS A 90 11.95 5.72 -5.97
N PHE A 91 11.06 6.11 -5.05
CA PHE A 91 10.06 7.13 -5.34
C PHE A 91 10.69 8.48 -5.78
N GLY A 92 11.83 8.86 -5.19
CA GLY A 92 12.56 10.08 -5.53
C GLY A 92 13.50 10.00 -6.74
N ASP A 93 13.83 8.79 -7.21
CA ASP A 93 14.80 8.57 -8.29
C ASP A 93 14.12 8.52 -9.67
N ALA A 94 14.42 9.50 -10.52
CA ALA A 94 13.94 9.56 -11.90
C ALA A 94 14.29 8.33 -12.76
N GLY A 95 15.34 7.59 -12.38
CA GLY A 95 15.74 6.33 -13.01
C GLY A 95 14.84 5.13 -12.65
N SER A 96 14.02 5.22 -11.59
CA SER A 96 13.19 4.11 -11.13
C SER A 96 11.86 4.00 -11.89
N ALA A 97 11.30 2.78 -11.92
CA ALA A 97 9.96 2.56 -12.48
C ALA A 97 8.87 3.25 -11.65
N LEU A 98 9.02 3.24 -10.33
CA LEU A 98 8.07 3.84 -9.38
C LEU A 98 7.95 5.35 -9.57
N HIS A 99 9.07 6.05 -9.75
CA HIS A 99 9.07 7.48 -10.00
C HIS A 99 8.38 7.82 -11.32
N ARG A 100 8.71 7.10 -12.41
CA ARG A 100 8.10 7.33 -13.72
C ARG A 100 6.59 7.13 -13.67
N ALA A 101 6.13 6.01 -13.13
CA ALA A 101 4.70 5.73 -12.99
C ALA A 101 3.96 6.82 -12.19
N MET A 102 4.58 7.33 -11.12
CA MET A 102 4.01 8.43 -10.34
C MET A 102 3.92 9.74 -11.13
N ILE A 103 4.99 10.11 -11.84
CA ILE A 103 4.99 11.32 -12.69
C ILE A 103 3.96 11.20 -13.81
N ASP A 104 3.85 10.03 -14.44
CA ASP A 104 2.89 9.77 -15.50
C ASP A 104 1.45 9.84 -14.97
N MET A 105 1.19 9.29 -13.77
CA MET A 105 -0.12 9.42 -13.10
C MET A 105 -0.50 10.88 -12.77
N MET A 106 0.48 11.74 -12.45
CA MET A 106 0.22 13.16 -12.14
C MET A 106 0.03 14.04 -13.37
N ARG A 107 0.53 13.59 -14.53
CA ARG A 107 0.37 14.32 -15.77
C ARG A 107 -1.04 14.04 -16.30
N GLU A 108 -1.86 15.07 -16.35
CA GLU A 108 -3.06 15.05 -17.18
C GLU A 108 -2.61 14.97 -18.65
N ASP A 109 -3.24 14.09 -19.44
CA ASP A 109 -3.23 14.20 -20.90
C ASP A 109 -3.98 15.48 -21.34
#